data_AF-A0AAJ5NCC5-F1
#
_entry.id   AF-A0AAJ5NCC5-F1
#
_cell.length_a   1.000
_cell.length_b   1.000
_cell.length_c   1.000
_cell.angle_alpha   90.00
_cell.angle_beta   90.00
_cell.angle_gamma   90.00
#
_symmetry.space_group_name_H-M   'P 1'
#
loop_
_entity.id
_entity.type
_entity.pdbx_description
1 polymer ?
#
loop_
_entity_poly.entity_id
_entity_poly.type
_entity_poly.pdbx_seq_one_letter_code
_entity_poly.pdbx_strand_id
1 'polypeptide(L)' 'MKPTKPTRAEYRNEVKTRLRDRVYDALQFYKQLHGIDSDSAALNRIAEVALFGVVGTLPAQLVGVSADAGQPGPKVRA' A
#
# COMPACT_ATOMS: atom_id res chain seq x y z
N MET A 1 -6.82 -7.74 -28.21
CA MET A 1 -6.26 -8.48 -27.05
C MET A 1 -6.72 -7.78 -25.79
N LYS A 2 -7.56 -8.40 -24.94
CA LYS A 2 -7.96 -7.79 -23.65
C LYS A 2 -6.80 -8.02 -22.66
N PRO A 3 -6.36 -7.02 -21.89
CA PRO A 3 -5.29 -7.22 -20.91
C PRO A 3 -5.78 -8.19 -19.84
N THR A 4 -5.12 -9.34 -19.72
CA THR A 4 -5.36 -10.33 -18.66
C THR A 4 -5.01 -9.71 -17.32
N LYS A 5 -5.88 -9.86 -16.32
CA LYS A 5 -5.62 -9.36 -14.97
C LYS A 5 -4.32 -9.99 -14.46
N PRO A 6 -3.32 -9.18 -14.08
CA PRO A 6 -2.06 -9.69 -13.60
C PRO A 6 -2.26 -10.51 -12.33
N THR A 7 -1.53 -11.62 -12.24
CA THR A 7 -1.70 -12.59 -11.15
C THR A 7 -1.00 -12.09 -9.89
N ARG A 8 -1.47 -12.51 -8.71
CA ARG A 8 -0.87 -12.13 -7.41
C ARG A 8 0.63 -12.49 -7.31
N ALA A 9 1.09 -13.45 -8.12
CA ALA A 9 2.47 -13.86 -8.23
C ALA A 9 3.35 -12.84 -8.99
N GLU A 10 2.80 -12.14 -9.99
CA GLU A 10 3.53 -11.12 -10.76
C GLU A 10 3.89 -9.90 -9.89
N TYR A 11 3.07 -9.62 -8.88
CA TYR A 11 3.28 -8.54 -7.92
C TYR A 11 4.18 -8.92 -6.73
N ARG A 12 4.70 -10.16 -6.71
CA ARG A 12 5.55 -10.64 -5.62
C ARG A 12 6.88 -9.89 -5.65
N ASN A 13 7.22 -9.22 -4.56
CA ASN A 13 8.45 -8.45 -4.36
C ASN A 13 8.56 -7.14 -5.16
N GLU A 14 7.47 -6.60 -5.71
CA GLU A 14 7.54 -5.33 -6.46
C GLU A 14 8.17 -4.20 -5.67
N VAL A 15 7.91 -4.13 -4.35
CA VAL A 15 8.52 -3.09 -3.51
C VAL A 15 10.05 -3.19 -3.52
N LYS A 16 10.61 -4.40 -3.41
CA LYS A 16 12.05 -4.62 -3.45
C LYS A 16 12.65 -4.33 -4.83
N THR A 17 11.94 -4.67 -5.91
CA THR A 17 12.48 -4.54 -7.28
C THR A 17 12.29 -3.16 -7.88
N ARG A 18 11.38 -2.34 -7.34
CA ARG A 18 11.06 -1.00 -7.87
C ARG A 18 11.68 0.14 -7.07
N LEU A 19 11.97 -0.07 -5.79
CA LEU A 19 12.65 0.94 -4.97
C LEU A 19 14.14 0.93 -5.26
N ARG A 20 14.76 2.12 -5.16
CA ARG A 20 16.23 2.23 -5.14
C ARG A 20 16.74 1.54 -3.88
N ASP A 21 17.88 0.86 -3.96
CA ASP A 21 18.46 0.10 -2.85
C ASP A 21 18.50 0.88 -1.53
N ARG A 22 19.04 2.11 -1.57
CA ARG A 22 19.10 2.99 -0.38
C ARG A 22 17.73 3.24 0.27
N VAL A 23 16.65 3.28 -0.53
CA VAL A 23 15.28 3.51 -0.07
C VAL A 23 14.69 2.22 0.49
N TYR A 24 14.99 1.08 -0.12
CA TYR A 24 14.59 -0.22 0.39
C TYR A 24 15.25 -0.54 1.74
N ASP A 25 16.53 -0.22 1.90
CA ASP A 25 17.24 -0.38 3.18
C ASP A 25 16.63 0.48 4.29
N ALA A 26 16.34 1.75 3.97
CA ALA A 26 15.64 2.65 4.89
C ALA A 26 14.23 2.12 5.26
N LEU A 27 13.51 1.52 4.31
CA LEU A 27 12.22 0.87 4.56
C LEU A 27 12.35 -0.33 5.50
N GLN A 28 13.39 -1.17 5.35
CA GLN A 28 13.62 -2.30 6.25
C GLN A 28 13.97 -1.83 7.67
N PHE A 29 14.79 -0.79 7.81
CA PHE A 29 15.07 -0.19 9.12
C PHE A 29 13.81 0.40 9.77
N TYR A 30 13.00 1.13 8.99
CA TYR A 30 11.73 1.68 9.46
C TYR A 30 10.77 0.58 9.96
N LYS A 31 10.69 -0.55 9.25
CA LYS A 31 9.91 -1.72 9.67
C LYS A 31 10.38 -2.28 11.00
N GLN A 32 11.69 -2.46 11.18
CA GLN A 32 12.26 -2.95 12.45
C GLN A 32 11.98 -2.00 13.61
N LEU A 33 12.19 -0.69 13.39
CA LEU A 33 11.98 0.34 14.39
C LEU A 33 10.52 0.38 14.89
N HIS A 34 9.56 0.15 13.99
CA HIS A 34 8.13 0.24 14.30
C HIS A 34 7.42 -1.11 14.45
N GLY A 35 8.16 -2.23 14.41
CA GLY A 35 7.59 -3.58 14.52
C GLY A 35 6.58 -3.91 13.41
N ILE A 36 6.87 -3.54 12.16
CA ILE A 36 5.97 -3.75 11.02
C ILE A 36 6.47 -4.93 10.16
N ASP A 37 5.62 -5.94 9.99
CA ASP A 37 6.02 -7.19 9.34
C ASP A 37 5.96 -7.15 7.80
N SER A 38 5.15 -6.26 7.20
CA SER A 38 4.97 -6.20 5.74
C SER A 38 5.41 -4.87 5.13
N ASP A 39 5.99 -4.95 3.94
CA ASP A 39 6.39 -3.76 3.17
C ASP A 39 5.17 -2.89 2.81
N SER A 40 4.02 -3.51 2.52
CA SER A 40 2.78 -2.80 2.21
C SER A 40 2.25 -2.01 3.42
N ALA A 41 2.30 -2.57 4.63
CA ALA A 41 1.87 -1.87 5.83
C ALA A 41 2.80 -0.69 6.15
N ALA A 42 4.11 -0.87 5.98
CA ALA A 42 5.09 0.20 6.16
C ALA A 42 4.90 1.33 5.14
N LEU A 43 4.71 0.99 3.86
CA LEU A 43 4.45 1.96 2.82
C LEU A 43 3.12 2.70 3.01
N ASN A 44 2.07 2.03 3.47
CA ASN A 44 0.80 2.70 3.77
C ASN A 44 1.01 3.80 4.82
N ARG A 45 1.71 3.47 5.91
CA ARG A 45 1.99 4.44 6.98
C ARG A 45 2.88 5.60 6.51
N ILE A 46 3.89 5.31 5.68
CA ILE A 46 4.74 6.34 5.07
C ILE A 46 3.91 7.22 4.13
N ALA A 47 3.03 6.64 3.32
CA ALA A 47 2.15 7.36 2.41
C ALA A 47 1.16 8.25 3.15
N GLU A 48 0.57 7.77 4.26
CA GLU A 48 -0.25 8.60 5.14
C GLU A 48 0.53 9.82 5.62
N VAL A 49 1.74 9.64 6.16
CA VAL A 49 2.57 10.77 6.61
C VAL A 49 2.95 11.71 5.46
N ALA A 50 3.28 11.18 4.29
CA ALA A 50 3.73 11.99 3.15
C ALA A 50 2.59 12.75 2.46
N LEU A 51 1.40 12.15 2.35
CA LEU A 51 0.24 12.74 1.69
C LEU A 51 -0.56 13.64 2.63
N PHE A 52 -0.61 13.30 3.91
CA PHE A 52 -1.47 13.94 4.90
C PHE A 52 -0.70 14.68 6.00
N GLY A 53 0.63 14.62 5.99
CA GLY A 53 1.46 15.19 7.03
C GLY A 53 1.39 14.38 8.34
N VAL A 54 2.04 14.91 9.37
CA VAL A 54 1.86 14.41 10.74
C VAL A 54 0.46 14.84 11.20
N VAL A 55 -0.29 13.91 11.82
CA VAL A 55 -1.65 14.12 12.38
C VAL A 55 -1.85 15.58 12.84
N GLY A 56 -2.68 16.34 12.12
CA GLY A 56 -3.08 17.71 12.51
C GLY A 56 -2.96 18.82 11.45
N THR A 57 -2.37 18.58 10.28
CA THR A 57 -2.17 19.63 9.24
C THR A 57 -2.80 19.30 7.87
N LEU A 58 -3.90 18.57 7.85
CA LEU A 58 -4.57 18.18 6.61
C LEU A 58 -5.60 19.22 6.14
N PRO A 59 -5.54 19.70 4.89
CA PRO A 59 -6.69 20.35 4.25
C PRO A 59 -7.84 19.34 4.10
N ALA A 60 -9.06 19.75 4.43
CA ALA A 60 -10.26 18.90 4.53
C ALA A 60 -10.63 18.08 3.27
N GLN A 61 -10.00 18.36 2.12
CA GLN A 61 -10.28 17.69 0.84
C GLN A 61 -9.77 16.24 0.77
N LEU A 62 -8.87 15.82 1.68
CA LEU A 62 -8.29 14.47 1.66
C LEU A 62 -8.95 13.48 2.65
N VAL A 63 -9.89 13.94 3.47
CA VAL A 63 -10.53 13.15 4.55
C VAL A 63 -11.64 12.21 4.02
N GLY A 64 -11.96 12.25 2.72
CA GLY A 64 -13.11 11.55 2.14
C GLY A 64 -12.85 10.25 1.37
N VAL A 65 -11.60 9.85 1.12
CA VAL A 65 -11.30 8.63 0.35
C VAL A 65 -11.12 7.43 1.29
N SER A 66 -12.18 7.09 2.04
CA SER A 66 -12.33 5.72 2.52
C SER A 66 -12.88 4.90 1.36
N ALA A 67 -12.07 4.01 0.80
CA ALA A 67 -12.54 3.00 -0.13
C ALA A 67 -13.53 2.11 0.64
N ASP A 68 -14.81 2.43 0.48
CA ASP A 68 -15.93 1.67 1.00
C ASP A 68 -15.80 0.20 0.60
N ALA A 69 -16.06 -0.65 1.58
CA ALA A 69 -16.23 -2.10 1.57
C ALA A 69 -16.17 -2.80 0.19
N GLY A 70 -15.29 -3.79 0.09
CA GLY A 70 -15.22 -4.70 -1.06
C GLY A 70 -16.60 -5.22 -1.48
N GLN A 71 -16.96 -5.00 -2.74
CA GLN A 71 -18.17 -5.60 -3.31
C GLN A 71 -18.00 -7.13 -3.36
N PRO A 72 -18.89 -7.92 -2.70
CA PRO A 72 -18.99 -9.33 -3.00
C PRO A 72 -19.55 -9.49 -4.42
N GLY A 73 -18.77 -10.08 -5.32
CA GLY A 73 -19.23 -10.44 -6.67
C GLY A 73 -20.39 -11.45 -6.63
N PRO A 74 -21.16 -11.60 -7.72
CA PRO A 74 -22.34 -12.47 -7.73
C PRO A 74 -21.97 -13.92 -7.42
N LYS A 75 -22.70 -14.56 -6.51
CA LYS A 75 -22.59 -16.01 -6.26
C LYS A 75 -23.17 -16.76 -7.46
N VAL A 76 -22.32 -17.44 -8.23
CA VAL A 76 -22.75 -18.42 -9.25
C VAL A 76 -23.17 -19.69 -8.51
N ARG A 77 -24.44 -20.08 -8.61
CA ARG A 77 -24.93 -21.38 -8.14
C ARG A 77 -24.49 -22.46 -9.13
N ALA A 78 -24.06 -23.61 -8.58
CA ALA A 78 -23.68 -24.81 -9.30
C ALA A 78 -24.84 -25.43 -10.08
#